data_AF-A0A3E2CPA8-F1
#
_entry.id   AF-A0A3E2CPA8-F1
#
_cell.length_a   1.000
_cell.length_b   1.000
_cell.length_c   1.000
_cell.angle_alpha   90.00
_cell.angle_beta   90.00
_cell.angle_gamma   90.00
#
_symmetry.space_group_name_H-M   'P 1'
#
loop_
_entity.id
_entity.type
_entity.pdbx_description
1 polymer ?
#
loop_
_entity_poly.entity_id
_entity_poly.type
_entity_poly.pdbx_seq_one_letter_code
_entity_poly.pdbx_strand_id
1 'polypeptide(L)'
;KVYSLIEDRLGADPLRQIERRVVLSVLDRKWREHLYEMDYLKDGIGLRGMGQRDPLVEYQREGYQMYNSMIEAIKEESIQLLFHIDINQIASTEDISSDDELDEDVAQASSEVDAEDQAAGIVGPAPLSHAEGDVPLSMRPKNEEWKTPWSDGRTFPGTNKNEECPCGSGRKYKLCHGQNESENEAE
;
A
#
# COMPACT_ATOMS: atom_id res chain seq x y z
N LYS A 1 10.00 -3.83 -34.05
CA LYS A 1 9.70 -4.84 -35.09
C LYS A 1 8.75 -5.92 -34.60
N VAL A 2 8.88 -6.45 -33.37
CA VAL A 2 7.90 -7.39 -32.82
C VAL A 2 6.55 -6.70 -32.56
N TYR A 3 6.56 -5.54 -31.87
CA TYR A 3 5.35 -4.77 -31.59
C TYR A 3 4.52 -4.43 -32.84
N SER A 4 5.16 -3.99 -33.93
CA SER A 4 4.45 -3.70 -35.20
C SER A 4 3.76 -4.93 -35.80
N LEU A 5 4.34 -6.13 -35.64
CA LEU A 5 3.72 -7.37 -36.12
C LEU A 5 2.49 -7.76 -35.27
N ILE A 6 2.48 -7.39 -33.99
CA ILE A 6 1.34 -7.59 -33.09
C ILE A 6 0.22 -6.63 -33.48
N GLU A 7 0.55 -5.36 -33.70
CA GLU A 7 -0.38 -4.32 -34.15
C GLU A 7 -1.02 -4.67 -35.51
N ASP A 8 -0.25 -5.20 -36.45
CA ASP A 8 -0.76 -5.65 -37.76
C ASP A 8 -1.72 -6.85 -37.64
N ARG A 9 -1.62 -7.66 -36.58
CA ARG A 9 -2.45 -8.86 -36.36
C ARG A 9 -3.76 -8.58 -35.62
N LEU A 10 -3.72 -7.79 -34.53
CA LEU A 10 -4.92 -7.44 -33.76
C LEU A 10 -5.65 -6.21 -34.31
N GLY A 11 -4.93 -5.31 -34.97
CA GLY A 11 -5.39 -3.95 -35.22
C GLY A 11 -5.08 -3.00 -34.07
N ALA A 12 -5.14 -1.70 -34.37
CA ALA A 12 -4.71 -0.65 -33.45
C ALA A 12 -5.64 -0.50 -32.23
N ASP A 13 -6.96 -0.46 -32.42
CA ASP A 13 -7.90 -0.16 -31.33
C ASP A 13 -7.92 -1.26 -30.23
N PRO A 14 -8.01 -2.57 -30.55
CA PRO A 14 -7.95 -3.62 -29.53
C PRO A 14 -6.61 -3.63 -28.78
N LEU A 15 -5.49 -3.41 -29.49
CA LEU A 15 -4.18 -3.34 -28.87
C LEU A 15 -4.08 -2.22 -27.83
N ARG A 16 -4.65 -1.02 -28.12
CA ARG A 16 -4.68 0.10 -27.16
C ARG A 16 -5.51 -0.21 -25.93
N GLN A 17 -6.56 -1.02 -26.07
CA GLN A 17 -7.39 -1.42 -24.94
C GLN A 17 -6.66 -2.43 -24.04
N ILE A 18 -5.96 -3.39 -24.64
CA ILE A 18 -5.10 -4.35 -23.92
C ILE A 18 -3.98 -3.60 -23.20
N GLU A 19 -3.26 -2.69 -23.86
CA GLU A 19 -2.21 -1.87 -23.24
C GLU A 19 -2.72 -1.12 -22.01
N ARG A 20 -3.88 -0.47 -22.12
CA ARG A 20 -4.48 0.25 -21.01
C ARG A 20 -4.80 -0.68 -19.84
N ARG A 21 -5.38 -1.84 -20.12
CA ARG A 21 -5.76 -2.83 -19.11
C ARG A 21 -4.55 -3.43 -18.41
N VAL A 22 -3.52 -3.81 -19.17
CA VAL A 22 -2.23 -4.31 -18.64
C VAL A 22 -1.60 -3.29 -17.71
N VAL A 23 -1.47 -2.03 -18.14
CA VAL A 23 -0.85 -0.98 -17.32
C VAL A 23 -1.66 -0.71 -16.05
N LEU A 24 -2.99 -0.66 -16.14
CA LEU A 24 -3.85 -0.42 -14.99
C LEU A 24 -3.80 -1.58 -13.98
N SER A 25 -3.79 -2.82 -14.45
CA SER A 25 -3.69 -4.02 -13.60
C SER A 25 -2.37 -4.06 -12.84
N VAL A 26 -1.24 -3.85 -13.53
CA VAL A 26 0.08 -3.80 -12.91
C VAL A 26 0.18 -2.64 -11.92
N LEU A 27 -0.33 -1.46 -12.28
CA LEU A 27 -0.33 -0.29 -11.41
C LEU A 27 -1.11 -0.54 -10.12
N ASP A 28 -2.32 -1.11 -10.20
CA ASP A 28 -3.16 -1.37 -9.04
C ASP A 28 -2.52 -2.39 -8.09
N ARG A 29 -1.93 -3.47 -8.61
CA ARG A 29 -1.19 -4.45 -7.80
C ARG A 29 0.03 -3.83 -7.11
N LYS A 30 0.91 -3.17 -7.86
CA LYS A 30 2.14 -2.55 -7.32
C LYS A 30 1.84 -1.42 -6.33
N TRP A 31 0.76 -0.67 -6.55
CA TRP A 31 0.31 0.35 -5.62
C TRP A 31 -0.15 -0.25 -4.29
N ARG A 32 -0.94 -1.34 -4.31
CA ARG A 32 -1.32 -2.05 -3.07
C ARG A 32 -0.11 -2.58 -2.32
N GLU A 33 0.82 -3.22 -3.02
CA GLU A 33 2.10 -3.68 -2.43
C GLU A 33 2.84 -2.53 -1.75
N HIS A 34 2.99 -1.41 -2.44
CA HIS A 34 3.64 -0.23 -1.89
C HIS A 34 2.93 0.33 -0.65
N LEU A 35 1.59 0.37 -0.63
CA LEU A 35 0.85 0.80 0.56
C LEU A 35 1.16 -0.10 1.78
N TYR A 36 1.26 -1.42 1.58
CA TYR A 36 1.66 -2.35 2.65
C TYR A 36 3.10 -2.11 3.11
N GLU A 37 4.03 -1.90 2.17
CA GLU A 37 5.42 -1.56 2.51
C GLU A 37 5.52 -0.24 3.29
N MET A 38 4.73 0.77 2.91
CA MET A 38 4.70 2.07 3.59
C MET A 38 4.11 1.99 4.99
N ASP A 39 3.10 1.16 5.21
CA ASP A 39 2.56 0.87 6.55
C ASP A 39 3.61 0.14 7.41
N TYR A 40 4.32 -0.84 6.86
CA TYR A 40 5.41 -1.51 7.56
C TYR A 40 6.57 -0.57 7.91
N LEU A 41 6.97 0.29 6.97
CA LEU A 41 7.99 1.31 7.19
C LEU A 41 7.61 2.23 8.35
N LYS A 42 6.34 2.68 8.38
CA LYS A 42 5.82 3.57 9.41
C LYS A 42 5.89 2.95 10.81
N ASP A 43 5.57 1.65 10.94
CA ASP A 43 5.69 0.92 12.20
C ASP A 43 7.15 0.75 12.64
N GLY A 44 8.08 0.59 11.69
CA GLY A 44 9.52 0.41 11.95
C GLY A 44 10.30 1.67 12.34
N ILE A 45 9.82 2.86 11.94
CA ILE A 45 10.52 4.13 12.20
C ILE A 45 10.52 4.53 13.67
N GLY A 46 9.50 4.12 14.44
CA GLY A 46 9.42 4.40 15.87
C GLY A 46 10.63 3.83 16.65
N LEU A 47 11.15 2.68 16.21
CA LEU A 47 12.33 2.04 16.80
C LEU A 47 13.66 2.66 16.34
N ARG A 48 13.69 3.30 15.16
CA ARG A 48 14.89 3.93 14.57
C ARG A 48 15.12 5.37 15.03
N GLY A 49 14.11 6.01 15.62
CA GLY A 49 14.20 7.36 16.20
C GLY A 49 15.23 7.53 17.32
N MET A 50 15.78 6.43 17.87
CA MET A 50 16.89 6.49 18.83
C MET A 50 18.21 6.99 18.21
N GLY A 51 18.31 7.07 16.88
CA GLY A 51 19.54 7.42 16.15
C GLY A 51 19.83 8.91 15.93
N GLN A 52 19.19 9.84 16.67
CA GLN A 52 19.33 11.31 16.51
C GLN A 52 18.93 11.90 15.15
N ARG A 53 18.52 11.07 14.17
CA ARG A 53 17.94 11.55 12.92
C ARG A 53 16.44 11.73 13.09
N ASP A 54 15.90 12.75 12.42
CA ASP A 54 14.47 13.03 12.44
C ASP A 54 13.69 11.87 11.80
N PRO A 55 12.81 11.17 12.55
CA PRO A 55 12.00 10.08 12.04
C PRO A 55 11.21 10.43 10.77
N LEU A 56 10.75 11.68 10.66
CA LEU A 56 9.97 12.15 9.52
C LEU A 56 10.83 12.24 8.24
N VAL A 57 12.08 12.66 8.36
CA VAL A 57 13.00 12.80 7.23
C VAL A 57 13.41 11.43 6.70
N GLU A 58 13.65 10.46 7.60
CA GLU A 58 13.95 9.08 7.20
C GLU A 58 12.75 8.41 6.52
N TYR A 59 11.52 8.62 7.03
CA TYR A 59 10.29 8.17 6.36
C TYR A 59 10.18 8.70 4.93
N GLN A 60 10.37 10.00 4.76
CA GLN A 60 10.27 10.63 3.43
C GLN A 60 11.36 10.12 2.49
N ARG A 61 12.60 9.94 2.99
CA ARG A 61 13.71 9.45 2.18
C ARG A 61 13.51 8.00 1.75
N GLU A 62 13.23 7.11 2.69
CA GLU A 62 13.02 5.68 2.42
C GLU A 62 11.74 5.46 1.59
N GLY A 63 10.65 6.17 1.92
CA GLY A 63 9.40 6.11 1.17
C GLY A 63 9.56 6.58 -0.28
N TYR A 64 10.32 7.65 -0.52
CA TYR A 64 10.59 8.11 -1.88
C TYR A 64 11.46 7.12 -2.69
N GLN A 65 12.40 6.45 -2.03
CA GLN A 65 13.20 5.39 -2.67
C GLN A 65 12.33 4.20 -3.08
N MET A 66 11.45 3.74 -2.18
CA MET A 66 10.48 2.67 -2.48
C MET A 66 9.52 3.07 -3.61
N TYR A 67 9.01 4.30 -3.60
CA TYR A 67 8.17 4.82 -4.68
C TYR A 67 8.87 4.77 -6.05
N ASN A 68 10.12 5.22 -6.15
CA ASN A 68 10.85 5.16 -7.42
C ASN A 68 11.09 3.72 -7.88
N SER A 69 11.38 2.81 -6.94
CA SER A 69 11.52 1.39 -7.24
C SER A 69 10.22 0.79 -7.77
N MET A 70 9.09 1.12 -7.16
CA MET A 70 7.75 0.71 -7.61
C MET A 70 7.47 1.23 -9.03
N ILE A 71 7.75 2.50 -9.32
CA ILE A 71 7.54 3.06 -10.66
C ILE A 71 8.38 2.34 -11.72
N GLU A 72 9.61 1.96 -11.40
CA GLU A 72 10.44 1.21 -12.34
C GLU A 72 9.92 -0.21 -12.56
N ALA A 73 9.53 -0.90 -11.47
CA ALA A 73 8.91 -2.21 -11.53
C ALA A 73 7.62 -2.21 -12.37
N ILE A 74 6.76 -1.19 -12.21
CA ILE A 74 5.54 -1.05 -13.01
C ILE A 74 5.87 -0.99 -14.51
N LYS A 75 6.90 -0.25 -14.92
CA LYS A 75 7.27 -0.16 -16.35
C LYS A 75 7.78 -1.48 -16.88
N GLU A 76 8.69 -2.12 -16.15
CA GLU A 76 9.31 -3.38 -16.54
C GLU A 76 8.24 -4.47 -16.70
N GLU A 77 7.40 -4.61 -15.68
CA GLU A 77 6.37 -5.65 -15.65
C GLU A 77 5.24 -5.39 -16.63
N SER A 78 4.84 -4.13 -16.85
CA SER A 78 3.85 -3.79 -17.89
C SER A 78 4.36 -4.22 -19.27
N ILE A 79 5.64 -4.02 -19.57
CA ILE A 79 6.24 -4.43 -20.83
C ILE A 79 6.34 -5.96 -20.91
N GLN A 80 6.81 -6.62 -19.85
CA GLN A 80 6.94 -8.06 -19.80
C GLN A 80 5.60 -8.76 -20.00
N LEU A 81 4.55 -8.29 -19.32
CA LEU A 81 3.20 -8.82 -19.40
C LEU A 81 2.60 -8.59 -20.79
N LEU A 82 2.78 -7.39 -21.37
CA LEU A 82 2.32 -7.09 -22.73
C LEU A 82 2.89 -8.05 -23.79
N PHE A 83 4.11 -8.56 -23.57
CA PHE A 83 4.75 -9.53 -24.47
C PHE A 83 4.54 -11.01 -24.09
N HIS A 84 4.09 -11.31 -22.87
CA HIS A 84 3.75 -12.66 -22.43
C HIS A 84 2.31 -13.07 -22.76
N ILE A 85 1.42 -12.09 -22.89
CA ILE A 85 0.02 -12.36 -23.23
C ILE A 85 -0.05 -13.05 -24.61
N ASP A 86 -0.58 -14.28 -24.61
CA ASP A 86 -0.78 -15.08 -25.80
C ASP A 86 -1.89 -14.48 -26.68
N ILE A 87 -1.48 -13.67 -27.64
CA ILE A 87 -2.33 -13.02 -28.65
C ILE A 87 -3.29 -13.99 -29.36
N ASN A 88 -2.90 -15.26 -29.52
CA ASN A 88 -3.73 -16.25 -30.19
C ASN A 88 -4.97 -16.67 -29.37
N GLN A 89 -4.91 -16.55 -28.03
CA GLN A 89 -6.05 -16.83 -27.17
C GLN A 89 -7.08 -15.69 -27.27
N ILE A 90 -6.62 -14.44 -27.23
CA ILE A 90 -7.46 -13.23 -27.35
C ILE A 90 -8.10 -13.08 -28.74
N ALA A 91 -7.42 -13.52 -29.80
CA ALA A 91 -7.98 -13.46 -31.16
C ALA A 91 -9.05 -14.54 -31.42
N SER A 92 -9.14 -15.58 -30.58
CA SER A 92 -10.11 -16.67 -30.72
C SER A 92 -11.45 -16.36 -30.05
N THR A 93 -11.47 -15.43 -29.10
CA THR A 93 -12.69 -14.84 -28.55
C THR A 93 -13.12 -13.71 -29.48
N GLU A 94 -14.00 -14.02 -30.45
CA GLU A 94 -14.61 -13.03 -31.36
C GLU A 94 -15.44 -11.95 -30.63
N ASP A 95 -15.54 -12.03 -29.30
CA ASP A 95 -16.13 -11.05 -28.41
C ASP A 95 -15.08 -10.50 -27.43
N ILE A 96 -14.27 -9.52 -27.86
CA ILE A 96 -13.49 -8.62 -26.97
C ILE A 96 -14.46 -7.64 -26.23
N SER A 97 -15.73 -8.05 -26.10
CA SER A 97 -16.86 -7.29 -25.57
C SER A 97 -17.02 -7.48 -24.07
N SER A 98 -16.56 -8.61 -23.54
CA SER A 98 -16.57 -8.96 -22.12
C SER A 98 -15.32 -8.38 -21.47
N ASP A 99 -15.46 -7.22 -20.81
CA ASP A 99 -14.39 -6.65 -19.98
C ASP A 99 -13.84 -7.66 -18.96
N ASP A 100 -14.67 -8.60 -18.50
CA ASP A 100 -14.31 -9.62 -17.49
C ASP A 100 -13.31 -10.69 -17.98
N GLU A 101 -13.39 -11.16 -19.24
CA GLU A 101 -12.52 -12.27 -19.71
C GLU A 101 -11.08 -11.80 -19.94
N LEU A 102 -10.91 -10.56 -20.40
CA LEU A 102 -9.58 -9.96 -20.57
C LEU A 102 -8.91 -9.66 -19.21
N ASP A 103 -9.69 -9.38 -18.18
CA ASP A 103 -9.16 -9.19 -16.82
C ASP A 103 -8.66 -10.51 -16.23
N GLU A 104 -9.33 -11.64 -16.50
CA GLU A 104 -8.86 -12.98 -16.10
C GLU A 104 -7.55 -13.36 -16.79
N ASP A 105 -7.43 -13.16 -18.11
CA ASP A 105 -6.20 -13.47 -18.85
C ASP A 105 -5.00 -12.64 -18.39
N VAL A 106 -5.22 -11.35 -18.12
CA VAL A 106 -4.18 -10.44 -17.60
C VAL A 106 -3.78 -10.85 -16.18
N ALA A 107 -4.73 -11.29 -15.35
CA ALA A 107 -4.44 -11.80 -14.00
C ALA A 107 -3.65 -13.12 -14.04
N GLN A 108 -4.02 -14.04 -14.93
CA GLN A 108 -3.33 -15.32 -15.14
C GLN A 108 -1.88 -15.06 -15.60
N ALA A 109 -1.69 -14.26 -16.65
CA ALA A 109 -0.35 -13.94 -17.16
C ALA A 109 0.48 -13.16 -16.13
N SER A 110 -0.14 -12.31 -15.30
CA SER A 110 0.54 -11.66 -14.16
C SER A 110 1.06 -12.68 -13.15
N SER A 111 0.29 -13.72 -12.86
CA SER A 111 0.71 -14.77 -11.91
C SER A 111 1.87 -15.62 -12.45
N GLU A 112 1.95 -15.81 -13.76
CA GLU A 112 3.03 -16.56 -14.42
C GLU A 112 4.34 -15.77 -14.44
N VAL A 113 4.30 -14.45 -14.71
CA VAL A 113 5.49 -13.60 -14.65
C VAL A 113 6.04 -13.46 -13.23
N ASP A 114 5.16 -13.37 -12.21
CA ASP A 114 5.57 -13.37 -10.80
C ASP A 114 6.23 -14.71 -10.41
N ALA A 115 5.78 -15.83 -10.96
CA ALA A 115 6.36 -17.15 -10.69
C ALA A 115 7.75 -17.34 -11.32
N GLU A 116 7.99 -16.77 -12.51
CA GLU A 116 9.31 -16.80 -13.15
C GLU A 116 10.33 -15.86 -12.47
N ASP A 117 9.90 -14.68 -12.03
CA ASP A 117 10.79 -13.72 -11.34
C ASP A 117 11.24 -14.25 -9.96
N GLN A 118 10.36 -15.00 -9.27
CA GLN A 118 10.71 -15.72 -8.04
C GLN A 118 11.64 -16.93 -8.23
N ALA A 119 11.79 -17.44 -9.47
CA ALA A 119 12.70 -18.53 -9.78
C ALA A 119 14.13 -18.06 -10.10
N ALA A 120 14.32 -16.79 -10.48
CA ALA A 120 15.62 -16.22 -10.88
C ALA A 120 16.26 -15.28 -9.83
N GLY A 121 15.52 -14.88 -8.79
CA GLY A 121 16.02 -14.02 -7.72
C GLY A 121 16.75 -14.77 -6.59
N ILE A 122 17.93 -14.28 -6.20
CA ILE A 122 18.62 -14.67 -4.96
C ILE A 122 17.64 -14.46 -3.80
N VAL A 123 17.23 -15.57 -3.18
CA VAL A 123 16.27 -15.64 -2.07
C VAL A 123 16.81 -14.85 -0.86
N GLY A 124 16.35 -13.61 -0.72
CA GLY A 124 16.08 -13.07 0.62
C GLY A 124 15.00 -13.94 1.28
N PRO A 125 15.01 -14.10 2.61
CA PRO A 125 14.09 -15.02 3.28
C PRO A 125 12.64 -14.72 2.85
N ALA A 126 11.95 -15.78 2.44
CA ALA A 126 10.63 -15.74 1.83
C ALA A 126 9.64 -14.86 2.62
N PRO A 127 8.73 -14.12 1.94
CA PRO A 127 7.57 -13.59 2.62
C PRO A 127 6.79 -14.79 3.18
N LEU A 128 6.56 -14.77 4.49
CA LEU A 128 5.74 -15.77 5.16
C LEU A 128 4.35 -15.72 4.54
N SER A 129 4.09 -16.62 3.60
CA SER A 129 2.77 -16.88 3.07
C SER A 129 1.90 -17.36 4.21
N HIS A 130 0.71 -16.78 4.31
CA HIS A 130 -0.36 -17.24 5.17
C HIS A 130 -0.73 -18.67 4.79
N ALA A 131 -0.13 -19.65 5.45
CA ALA A 131 -0.58 -21.05 5.45
C ALA A 131 -0.68 -21.51 6.91
N GLU A 132 -1.93 -21.60 7.36
CA GLU A 132 -2.43 -22.43 8.46
C GLU A 132 -1.66 -22.34 9.79
N GLY A 133 -2.03 -21.31 10.55
CA GLY A 133 -1.79 -21.28 11.98
C GLY A 133 -2.54 -20.10 12.57
N ASP A 134 -3.61 -20.38 13.30
CA ASP A 134 -4.26 -19.44 14.21
C ASP A 134 -3.17 -18.72 15.01
N VAL A 135 -2.88 -17.47 14.66
CA VAL A 135 -1.93 -16.66 15.43
C VAL A 135 -2.70 -16.26 16.69
N PRO A 136 -2.32 -16.72 17.89
CA PRO A 136 -3.06 -16.36 19.08
C PRO A 136 -3.01 -14.84 19.22
N LEU A 137 -4.18 -14.21 19.37
CA LEU A 137 -4.41 -12.78 19.67
C LEU A 137 -3.64 -12.25 20.91
N SER A 138 -2.82 -13.09 21.55
CA SER A 138 -2.10 -12.82 22.79
C SER A 138 -0.65 -12.36 22.62
N MET A 139 -0.17 -12.08 21.40
CA MET A 139 1.15 -11.45 21.20
C MET A 139 1.11 -10.18 20.35
N ARG A 140 -0.01 -9.44 20.40
CA ARG A 140 0.08 -8.00 20.19
C ARG A 140 0.75 -7.41 21.44
N PRO A 141 1.93 -6.74 21.35
CA PRO A 141 2.43 -6.01 22.50
C PRO A 141 1.34 -5.02 22.91
N LYS A 142 0.85 -5.13 24.14
CA LYS A 142 0.00 -4.09 24.74
C LYS A 142 0.83 -2.82 24.65
N ASN A 143 0.43 -1.97 23.72
CA ASN A 143 0.98 -0.66 23.50
C ASN A 143 0.61 0.21 24.71
N GLU A 144 1.34 0.04 25.81
CA GLU A 144 1.14 0.79 27.07
C GLU A 144 1.44 2.29 26.95
N GLU A 145 1.86 2.79 25.78
CA GLU A 145 2.23 4.20 25.61
C GLU A 145 1.66 4.85 24.34
N TRP A 146 0.39 4.59 24.02
CA TRP A 146 -0.42 5.61 23.35
C TRP A 146 -1.39 6.20 24.37
N LYS A 147 -0.84 6.81 25.42
CA LYS A 147 -1.63 7.67 26.30
C LYS A 147 -2.16 8.82 25.45
N THR A 148 -3.46 8.78 25.19
CA THR A 148 -4.15 9.94 24.66
C THR A 148 -3.84 11.14 25.58
N PRO A 149 -3.57 12.35 25.08
CA PRO A 149 -3.07 13.43 25.92
C PRO A 149 -3.94 13.77 27.15
N TRP A 150 -5.21 13.32 27.18
CA TRP A 150 -6.16 13.54 28.26
C TRP A 150 -6.25 12.38 29.28
N SER A 151 -5.49 11.29 29.11
CA SER A 151 -5.53 10.11 30.00
C SER A 151 -4.95 10.33 31.40
N ASP A 152 -4.38 11.51 31.66
CA ASP A 152 -3.74 11.85 32.94
C ASP A 152 -4.74 12.28 34.03
N GLY A 153 -6.04 12.34 33.71
CA GLY A 153 -7.12 12.70 34.65
C GLY A 153 -7.09 14.16 35.12
N ARG A 154 -6.20 14.99 34.58
CA ARG A 154 -6.10 16.42 34.93
C ARG A 154 -7.22 17.21 34.26
N THR A 155 -7.63 18.30 34.89
CA THR A 155 -8.51 19.32 34.31
C THR A 155 -7.85 20.70 34.48
N PHE A 156 -8.20 21.66 33.62
CA PHE A 156 -7.68 23.02 33.66
C PHE A 156 -8.84 24.03 33.77
N PRO A 157 -9.39 24.23 34.99
CA PRO A 157 -10.55 25.08 35.21
C PRO A 157 -10.28 26.52 34.75
N GLY A 158 -11.23 27.09 34.00
CA GLY A 158 -11.14 28.46 33.49
C GLY A 158 -10.55 28.58 32.07
N THR A 159 -10.13 27.48 31.45
CA THR A 159 -9.77 27.46 30.01
C THR A 159 -11.04 27.44 29.17
N ASN A 160 -11.16 28.29 28.15
CA ASN A 160 -12.33 28.27 27.27
C ASN A 160 -12.37 26.96 26.45
N LYS A 161 -13.56 26.39 26.24
CA LYS A 161 -13.78 25.13 25.51
C LYS A 161 -13.11 25.08 24.12
N ASN A 162 -13.00 26.22 23.43
CA ASN A 162 -12.41 26.30 22.09
C ASN A 162 -10.95 26.83 22.08
N GLU A 163 -10.40 27.25 23.21
CA GLU A 163 -8.99 27.70 23.32
C GLU A 163 -8.02 26.52 23.28
N GLU A 164 -6.73 26.81 23.04
CA GLU A 164 -5.68 25.82 23.04
C GLU A 164 -5.49 25.20 24.44
N CYS A 165 -5.30 23.88 24.49
CA CYS A 165 -5.17 23.16 25.75
C CYS A 165 -3.81 23.49 26.43
N PRO A 166 -3.80 23.88 27.72
CA PRO A 166 -2.58 24.24 28.46
C PRO A 166 -1.56 23.11 28.66
N CYS A 167 -1.90 21.87 28.28
CA CYS A 167 -0.99 20.73 28.35
C CYS A 167 0.06 20.71 27.23
N GLY A 168 0.03 21.68 26.30
CA GLY A 168 0.98 21.76 25.20
C GLY A 168 0.69 20.79 24.04
N SER A 169 -0.49 20.17 24.02
CA SER A 169 -0.87 19.21 22.97
C SER A 169 -1.25 19.86 21.62
N GLY A 170 -1.38 21.19 21.57
CA GLY A 170 -1.82 21.93 20.38
C GLY A 170 -3.28 21.69 19.95
N ARG A 171 -4.06 20.93 20.74
CA ARG A 171 -5.48 20.64 20.48
C ARG A 171 -6.38 21.60 21.27
N LYS A 172 -7.60 21.84 20.78
CA LYS A 172 -8.62 22.63 21.51
C LYS A 172 -8.99 21.95 22.83
N TYR A 173 -9.22 22.73 23.89
CA TYR A 173 -9.47 22.24 25.25
C TYR A 173 -10.57 21.17 25.31
N LYS A 174 -11.71 21.38 24.64
CA LYS A 174 -12.82 20.40 24.57
C LYS A 174 -12.51 19.07 23.87
N LEU A 175 -11.45 19.03 23.06
CA LEU A 175 -10.97 17.84 22.34
C LEU A 175 -9.75 17.21 23.04
N CYS A 176 -9.45 17.67 24.26
CA CYS A 176 -8.35 17.21 25.10
C CYS A 176 -8.87 17.12 26.56
N HIS A 177 -8.19 17.75 27.52
CA HIS A 177 -8.52 17.67 28.96
C HIS A 177 -9.89 18.23 29.36
N GLY A 178 -10.58 18.98 28.47
CA GLY A 178 -11.97 19.39 28.70
C GLY A 178 -12.98 18.24 28.67
N GLN A 179 -12.60 17.05 28.18
CA GLN A 179 -13.44 15.83 28.27
C GLN A 179 -13.51 15.29 29.71
N ASN A 180 -12.44 15.47 30.48
CA ASN A 180 -12.37 15.01 31.88
C ASN A 180 -13.27 15.86 32.80
N GLU A 181 -13.57 17.11 32.43
CA GLU A 181 -14.55 17.94 33.16
C GLU A 181 -15.98 17.41 32.95
N SER A 182 -16.33 17.01 31.72
CA SER A 182 -17.66 16.44 31.45
C SER A 182 -17.88 15.06 32.07
N GLU A 183 -16.82 14.28 32.25
CA GLU A 183 -16.89 12.98 32.93
C GLU A 183 -17.07 13.17 34.45
N ASN A 184 -16.36 14.12 35.06
CA ASN A 184 -16.49 14.42 36.50
C ASN A 184 -17.82 15.07 36.90
N GLU A 185 -18.56 15.68 35.95
CA GLU A 185 -19.91 16.22 36.20
C GLU A 185 -21.03 15.17 36.01
N ALA A 186 -20.71 14.02 35.42
CA ALA A 186 -21.66 12.94 35.11
C ALA A 186 -21.70 11.81 36.15
N GLU A 187 -20.80 11.83 37.14
CA GLU A 187 -20.83 11.02 38.39
C GLU A 187 -21.45 11.81 39.55
#